data_AF-A0A7X8FK68-F1
#
_entry.id   AF-A0A7X8FK68-F1
#
_cell.length_a   1.000
_cell.length_b   1.000
_cell.length_c   1.000
_cell.angle_alpha   90.00
_cell.angle_beta   90.00
_cell.angle_gamma   90.00
#
_symmetry.space_group_name_H-M   'P 1'
#
loop_
_entity.id
_entity.type
_entity.pdbx_description
1 polymer ?
#
loop_
_entity_poly.entity_id
_entity_poly.type
_entity_poly.pdbx_seq_one_letter_code
_entity_poly.pdbx_strand_id
1 'polypeptide(L)'
;MQSRYLILTFLFFLLFSTAEGQEITVMAEYPGVVQTGEQFMIAWTINSGDGDFIEPPFTGFQKLMGPQTSYSSSTQIINGKVSRETKYTYSYYLQAIKEGKFVIPPASVRIKNRTYSSDSARIEVSGSRTSRQAAAAPGGDISAADIEDTGDDVFVTLTVDKRNVFVGEPVSVTVKLYTRVEISGINEIKFPGFEGFLRTDLDTPPLTSLKRESINGTIYGTGVVQQFLLYPQFPGDITIDPVQLSVLIRQRSGRSDPFFGDFFATYTTVPKAILSKSVNLKVNPLPGNRPSDYSGIVGRISINATLDRDSVNMNDAITLKIALSGSGNLKIANPPALNLPADIEVYDPKITDNLKNSLSGTTGQKTFEYLLIPRHHGDFTIPPVSYSYFNADAKRFETITTPELRFHSRKTGEPASGITVYGGVSKEDVKYLGKDIRFISSKPGLLRKTDRLSVSRKWFWPVYAFSLLLFFIVLFIRREHIRRNSDLSAVRNRKAGKVAGQRLKMAAQCLKEKKSDRFYEEILKALWGYLSDKLSIPVSELNRNSAVEALRTKGIPEKELESIAALIDRCEFARYAPSSSADEDENIYNEASRFIRLLENTLD
;
A
#
# COMPACT_ATOMS: atom_id res chain seq x y z
N MET A 1 12.54 51.65 -25.61
CA MET A 1 12.84 51.48 -24.17
C MET A 1 11.99 50.41 -23.48
N GLN A 2 10.71 50.20 -23.85
CA GLN A 2 9.83 49.25 -23.14
C GLN A 2 10.19 47.75 -23.29
N SER A 3 10.80 47.30 -24.41
CA SER A 3 11.15 45.87 -24.54
C SER A 3 12.33 45.43 -23.67
N ARG A 4 13.22 46.34 -23.26
CA ARG A 4 14.34 46.04 -22.34
C ARG A 4 13.84 45.80 -20.91
N TYR A 5 12.84 46.56 -20.45
CA TYR A 5 12.23 46.35 -19.14
C TYR A 5 11.41 45.07 -19.06
N LEU A 6 10.82 44.64 -20.17
CA LEU A 6 10.03 43.41 -20.25
C LEU A 6 10.89 42.14 -20.21
N ILE A 7 12.09 42.20 -20.78
CA ILE A 7 13.09 41.12 -20.65
C ILE A 7 13.67 41.09 -19.23
N LEU A 8 13.93 42.25 -18.61
CA LEU A 8 14.44 42.31 -17.23
C LEU A 8 13.42 41.84 -16.19
N THR A 9 12.12 42.14 -16.36
CA THR A 9 11.07 41.64 -15.46
C THR A 9 10.81 40.15 -15.67
N PHE A 10 10.94 39.63 -16.89
CA PHE A 10 10.87 38.19 -17.15
C PHE A 10 12.07 37.45 -16.55
N LEU A 11 13.27 38.05 -16.58
CA LEU A 11 14.47 37.51 -15.92
C LEU A 11 14.35 37.55 -14.38
N PHE A 12 13.74 38.60 -13.82
CA PHE A 12 13.49 38.75 -12.39
C PHE A 12 12.44 37.77 -11.87
N PHE A 13 11.41 37.44 -12.66
CA PHE A 13 10.42 36.42 -12.30
C PHE A 13 10.97 34.99 -12.39
N LEU A 14 11.98 34.74 -13.24
CA LEU A 14 12.68 33.46 -13.31
C LEU A 14 13.57 33.21 -12.07
N LEU A 15 14.06 34.28 -11.44
CA LEU A 15 14.88 34.24 -10.23
C LEU A 15 14.10 34.02 -8.92
N PHE A 16 12.76 34.12 -8.94
CA PHE A 16 11.88 33.84 -7.79
C PHE A 16 11.16 32.48 -7.89
N SER A 17 11.72 31.53 -8.65
CA SER A 17 11.34 30.13 -8.53
C SER A 17 11.88 29.62 -7.19
N THR A 18 11.06 29.70 -6.14
CA THR A 18 11.34 29.02 -4.89
C THR A 18 11.55 27.53 -5.18
N ALA A 19 12.80 27.09 -5.09
CA ALA A 19 13.12 25.68 -5.06
C ALA A 19 12.63 25.16 -3.72
N GLU A 20 11.43 24.58 -3.70
CA GLU A 20 11.09 23.63 -2.64
C GLU A 20 12.13 22.50 -2.73
N GLY A 21 13.10 22.54 -1.82
CA GLY A 21 14.08 21.46 -1.69
C GLY A 21 13.32 20.18 -1.38
N GLN A 22 13.55 19.13 -2.16
CA GLN A 22 13.06 17.80 -1.84
C GLN A 22 13.54 17.44 -0.42
N GLU A 23 12.61 17.17 0.49
CA GLU A 23 12.95 16.72 1.84
C GLU A 23 13.69 15.40 1.74
N ILE A 24 14.93 15.36 2.24
CA ILE A 24 15.77 14.16 2.16
C ILE A 24 15.33 13.20 3.27
N THR A 25 14.90 12.00 2.88
CA THR A 25 14.48 10.94 3.78
C THR A 25 15.44 9.75 3.69
N VAL A 26 15.73 9.16 4.84
CA VAL A 26 16.53 7.93 4.98
C VAL A 26 15.67 6.89 5.66
N MET A 27 15.12 5.96 4.88
CA MET A 27 14.18 4.96 5.37
C MET A 27 14.87 3.62 5.56
N ALA A 28 14.80 3.05 6.76
CA ALA A 28 15.31 1.72 7.08
C ALA A 28 14.22 0.66 6.89
N GLU A 29 14.52 -0.41 6.18
CA GLU A 29 13.67 -1.58 5.98
C GLU A 29 14.37 -2.82 6.54
N TYR A 30 13.73 -3.47 7.52
CA TYR A 30 14.29 -4.60 8.25
C TYR A 30 13.18 -5.48 8.84
N PRO A 31 13.45 -6.78 9.08
CA PRO A 31 12.54 -7.62 9.85
C PRO A 31 12.59 -7.24 11.33
N GLY A 32 11.42 -7.08 11.97
CA GLY A 32 11.35 -6.81 13.40
C GLY A 32 11.74 -8.02 14.26
N VAL A 33 11.58 -9.25 13.74
CA VAL A 33 11.96 -10.50 14.40
C VAL A 33 12.62 -11.46 13.42
N VAL A 34 13.66 -12.16 13.89
CA VAL A 34 14.41 -13.21 13.17
C VAL A 34 14.77 -14.36 14.11
N GLN A 35 15.01 -15.56 13.58
CA GLN A 35 15.47 -16.69 14.38
C GLN A 35 17.00 -16.68 14.55
N THR A 36 17.47 -17.28 15.64
CA THR A 36 18.91 -17.51 15.82
C THR A 36 19.46 -18.39 14.69
N GLY A 37 20.55 -17.97 14.06
CA GLY A 37 21.15 -18.59 12.88
C GLY A 37 20.53 -18.18 11.54
N GLU A 38 19.39 -17.47 11.56
CA GLU A 38 18.71 -17.01 10.35
C GLU A 38 19.50 -15.90 9.65
N GLN A 39 19.54 -15.96 8.32
CA GLN A 39 20.06 -14.91 7.46
C GLN A 39 18.93 -13.97 7.03
N PHE A 40 19.13 -12.67 7.14
CA PHE A 40 18.12 -11.67 6.77
C PHE A 40 18.75 -10.44 6.14
N MET A 41 17.93 -9.68 5.41
CA MET A 41 18.34 -8.44 4.77
C MET A 41 17.90 -7.23 5.61
N ILE A 42 18.79 -6.25 5.73
CA ILE A 42 18.44 -4.88 6.13
C ILE A 42 18.82 -3.92 5.02
N ALA A 43 17.95 -2.97 4.71
CA ALA A 43 18.12 -2.01 3.63
C ALA A 43 17.87 -0.58 4.09
N TRP A 44 18.65 0.37 3.59
CA TRP A 44 18.39 1.81 3.75
C TRP A 44 18.13 2.44 2.40
N THR A 45 16.94 3.02 2.23
CA THR A 45 16.55 3.73 1.01
C THR A 45 16.60 5.23 1.23
N ILE A 46 17.33 5.93 0.35
CA ILE A 46 17.57 7.36 0.40
C ILE A 46 16.94 7.99 -0.84
N ASN A 47 16.09 8.99 -0.67
CA ASN A 47 15.40 9.64 -1.79
C ASN A 47 16.24 10.74 -2.49
N SER A 48 17.57 10.55 -2.55
CA SER A 48 18.51 11.50 -3.17
C SER A 48 19.57 10.78 -3.98
N GLY A 49 20.03 11.42 -5.04
CA GLY A 49 21.02 10.87 -5.97
C GLY A 49 22.48 11.04 -5.53
N ASP A 50 22.74 11.96 -4.61
CA ASP A 50 24.08 12.32 -4.14
C ASP A 50 24.14 12.08 -2.62
N GLY A 51 25.18 11.38 -2.13
CA GLY A 51 25.40 11.23 -0.69
C GLY A 51 26.37 10.13 -0.28
N ASP A 52 27.23 10.43 0.68
CA ASP A 52 28.11 9.43 1.30
C ASP A 52 27.35 8.69 2.40
N PHE A 53 26.96 7.44 2.13
CA PHE A 53 26.33 6.57 3.12
C PHE A 53 27.37 6.06 4.13
N ILE A 54 27.06 6.22 5.41
CA ILE A 54 27.86 5.76 6.55
C ILE A 54 27.11 4.59 7.17
N GLU A 55 27.69 3.39 7.04
CA GLU A 55 27.10 2.17 7.60
C GLU A 55 27.09 2.18 9.14
N PRO A 56 25.99 1.78 9.79
CA PRO A 56 25.95 1.64 11.24
C PRO A 56 26.65 0.34 11.69
N PRO A 57 27.14 0.27 12.94
CA PRO A 57 27.64 -0.98 13.49
C PRO A 57 26.54 -2.04 13.66
N PHE A 58 26.76 -3.24 13.14
CA PHE A 58 25.84 -4.38 13.23
C PHE A 58 26.02 -5.18 14.53
N THR A 59 25.96 -4.53 15.69
CA THR A 59 26.18 -5.20 16.98
C THR A 59 25.13 -6.29 17.22
N GLY A 60 25.58 -7.52 17.51
CA GLY A 60 24.71 -8.69 17.70
C GLY A 60 24.49 -9.54 16.44
N PHE A 61 24.95 -9.08 15.28
CA PHE A 61 24.75 -9.73 13.99
C PHE A 61 26.09 -9.94 13.25
N GLN A 62 26.18 -11.03 12.49
CA GLN A 62 27.31 -11.26 11.60
C GLN A 62 26.99 -10.69 10.23
N LYS A 63 27.80 -9.75 9.72
CA LYS A 63 27.69 -9.25 8.35
C LYS A 63 28.20 -10.32 7.38
N LEU A 64 27.28 -10.88 6.58
CA LEU A 64 27.61 -11.88 5.56
C LEU A 64 27.96 -11.22 4.23
N MET A 65 27.23 -10.17 3.84
CA MET A 65 27.38 -9.47 2.57
C MET A 65 26.90 -8.02 2.64
N GLY A 66 27.46 -7.15 1.81
CA GLY A 66 26.99 -5.78 1.56
C GLY A 66 28.03 -4.67 1.82
N PRO A 67 27.74 -3.42 1.41
CA PRO A 67 26.48 -2.99 0.81
C PRO A 67 26.31 -3.46 -0.64
N GLN A 68 25.14 -3.98 -0.97
CA GLN A 68 24.64 -3.99 -2.34
C GLN A 68 23.88 -2.69 -2.58
N THR A 69 24.24 -1.96 -3.63
CA THR A 69 23.62 -0.68 -3.95
C THR A 69 22.70 -0.81 -5.15
N SER A 70 21.44 -0.40 -5.02
CA SER A 70 20.51 -0.29 -6.15
C SER A 70 20.06 1.15 -6.36
N TYR A 71 19.87 1.53 -7.62
CA TYR A 71 19.43 2.85 -8.04
C TYR A 71 18.08 2.77 -8.76
N SER A 72 17.15 3.65 -8.43
CA SER A 72 15.88 3.81 -9.11
C SER A 72 15.56 5.30 -9.31
N SER A 73 15.00 5.67 -10.47
CA SER A 73 14.55 7.03 -10.74
C SER A 73 13.21 7.01 -11.46
N SER A 74 12.23 7.73 -10.92
CA SER A 74 10.89 7.90 -11.46
C SER A 74 10.68 9.35 -11.84
N THR A 75 10.16 9.63 -13.04
CA THR A 75 9.81 10.98 -13.49
C THR A 75 8.31 11.02 -13.78
N GLN A 76 7.56 11.81 -13.03
CA GLN A 76 6.14 12.07 -13.25
C GLN A 76 5.95 13.46 -13.83
N ILE A 77 5.01 13.59 -14.78
CA ILE A 77 4.68 14.87 -15.40
C ILE A 77 3.18 15.09 -15.20
N ILE A 78 2.81 15.95 -14.25
CA ILE A 78 1.41 16.26 -13.93
C ILE A 78 1.16 17.73 -14.24
N ASN A 79 0.22 18.02 -15.15
CA ASN A 79 -0.14 19.38 -15.56
C ASN A 79 1.07 20.23 -16.00
N GLY A 80 2.04 19.61 -16.69
CA GLY A 80 3.27 20.28 -17.16
C GLY A 80 4.34 20.50 -16.09
N LYS A 81 4.09 20.16 -14.82
CA LYS A 81 5.12 20.09 -13.78
C LYS A 81 5.79 18.73 -13.81
N VAL A 82 7.11 18.73 -14.02
CA VAL A 82 7.94 17.53 -13.96
C VAL A 82 8.39 17.33 -12.50
N SER A 83 7.98 16.25 -11.86
CA SER A 83 8.54 15.77 -10.59
C SER A 83 9.44 14.57 -10.86
N ARG A 84 10.65 14.58 -10.32
CA ARG A 84 11.60 13.45 -10.39
C ARG A 84 11.87 12.95 -8.99
N GLU A 85 11.65 11.66 -8.75
CA GLU A 85 11.97 10.97 -7.51
C GLU A 85 13.15 10.03 -7.79
N THR A 86 14.23 10.16 -7.03
CA THR A 86 15.43 9.30 -7.15
C THR A 86 15.62 8.53 -5.85
N LYS A 87 15.89 7.22 -5.92
CA LYS A 87 16.08 6.33 -4.77
C LYS A 87 17.38 5.56 -4.91
N TYR A 88 18.24 5.67 -3.91
CA TYR A 88 19.39 4.79 -3.71
C TYR A 88 19.12 3.87 -2.51
N THR A 89 19.23 2.56 -2.70
CA THR A 89 19.03 1.58 -1.63
C THR A 89 20.33 0.84 -1.34
N TYR A 90 20.73 0.80 -0.08
CA TYR A 90 21.91 0.11 0.43
C TYR A 90 21.47 -1.12 1.23
N SER A 91 21.67 -2.32 0.69
CA SER A 91 21.23 -3.57 1.29
C SER A 91 22.39 -4.39 1.86
N TYR A 92 22.20 -4.95 3.05
CA TYR A 92 23.13 -5.81 3.76
C TYR A 92 22.47 -7.12 4.14
N TYR A 93 23.19 -8.23 4.02
CA TYR A 93 22.76 -9.53 4.51
C TYR A 93 23.48 -9.84 5.80
N LEU A 94 22.71 -10.03 6.86
CA LEU A 94 23.18 -10.27 8.22
C LEU A 94 22.71 -11.65 8.69
N GLN A 95 23.43 -12.22 9.65
CA GLN A 95 23.02 -13.43 10.36
C GLN A 95 22.86 -13.15 11.85
N ALA A 96 21.77 -13.63 12.44
CA ALA A 96 21.56 -13.54 13.89
C ALA A 96 22.39 -14.59 14.63
N ILE A 97 23.24 -14.15 15.56
CA ILE A 97 24.20 -15.04 16.24
C ILE A 97 23.68 -15.50 17.61
N LYS A 98 23.02 -14.61 18.35
CA LYS A 98 22.57 -14.85 19.73
C LYS A 98 21.13 -14.39 19.90
N GLU A 99 20.39 -15.12 20.73
CA GLU A 99 19.06 -14.73 21.18
C GLU A 99 19.09 -13.42 21.98
N GLY A 100 18.05 -12.61 21.85
CA GLY A 100 17.92 -11.34 22.58
C GLY A 100 17.33 -10.22 21.74
N LYS A 101 17.18 -9.04 22.36
CA LYS A 101 16.70 -7.82 21.69
C LYS A 101 17.91 -6.94 21.35
N PHE A 102 18.09 -6.67 20.07
CA PHE A 102 19.21 -5.87 19.55
C PHE A 102 18.70 -4.58 18.93
N VAL A 103 19.52 -3.54 19.02
CA VAL A 103 19.25 -2.24 18.40
C VAL A 103 20.44 -1.89 17.51
N ILE A 104 20.20 -1.80 16.21
CA ILE A 104 21.15 -1.23 15.25
C ILE A 104 20.92 0.29 15.27
N PRO A 105 21.96 1.09 15.56
CA PRO A 105 21.81 2.54 15.60
C PRO A 105 21.46 3.11 14.22
N PRO A 106 20.99 4.37 14.15
CA PRO A 106 20.70 5.05 12.88
C PRO A 106 21.85 4.95 11.87
N ALA A 107 21.53 4.65 10.62
CA ALA A 107 22.47 4.88 9.54
C ALA A 107 22.47 6.37 9.19
N SER A 108 23.59 6.89 8.70
CA SER A 108 23.72 8.29 8.34
C SER A 108 24.12 8.44 6.88
N VAL A 109 23.65 9.50 6.23
CA VAL A 109 24.10 9.91 4.90
C VAL A 109 24.54 11.37 4.94
N ARG A 110 25.73 11.65 4.40
CA ARG A 110 26.24 13.01 4.25
C ARG A 110 25.94 13.49 2.83
N ILE A 111 25.07 14.49 2.70
CA ILE A 111 24.70 15.08 1.42
C ILE A 111 25.07 16.56 1.48
N LYS A 112 26.03 16.96 0.63
CA LYS A 112 26.67 18.27 0.72
C LYS A 112 27.29 18.47 2.12
N ASN A 113 26.79 19.43 2.91
CA ASN A 113 27.29 19.76 4.24
C ASN A 113 26.27 19.48 5.37
N ARG A 114 25.28 18.61 5.10
CA ARG A 114 24.28 18.18 6.08
C ARG A 114 24.27 16.67 6.20
N THR A 115 24.12 16.18 7.43
CA THR A 115 23.98 14.76 7.74
C THR A 115 22.52 14.46 8.03
N TYR A 116 21.97 13.48 7.32
CA TYR A 116 20.63 12.95 7.55
C TYR A 116 20.78 11.56 8.14
N SER A 117 19.91 11.19 9.08
CA SER A 117 19.95 9.89 9.75
C SER A 117 18.62 9.17 9.65
N SER A 118 18.67 7.84 9.61
CA SER A 118 17.48 6.99 9.69
C SER A 118 16.96 6.86 11.12
N ASP A 119 15.84 6.17 11.28
CA ASP A 119 15.49 5.58 12.58
C ASP A 119 16.43 4.42 12.94
N SER A 120 16.49 4.08 14.23
CA SER A 120 17.19 2.88 14.71
C SER A 120 16.42 1.61 14.33
N ALA A 121 17.11 0.54 13.97
CA ALA A 121 16.49 -0.75 13.72
C ALA A 121 16.41 -1.59 15.00
N ARG A 122 15.20 -1.96 15.44
CA ARG A 122 14.99 -2.80 16.62
C ARG A 122 14.62 -4.21 16.17
N ILE A 123 15.50 -5.18 16.45
CA ILE A 123 15.36 -6.56 15.98
C ILE A 123 15.38 -7.49 17.18
N GLU A 124 14.33 -8.29 17.34
CA GLU A 124 14.28 -9.39 18.29
C GLU A 124 14.79 -10.68 17.64
N VAL A 125 15.73 -11.34 18.29
CA VAL A 125 16.23 -12.65 17.86
C VAL A 125 15.59 -13.70 18.75
N SER A 126 14.68 -14.48 18.18
CA SER A 126 13.99 -15.56 18.90
C SER A 126 14.83 -16.85 18.91
N GLY A 127 14.71 -17.57 20.02
CA GLY A 127 15.24 -18.91 20.16
C GLY A 127 14.35 -19.96 19.51
N SER A 128 14.96 -21.02 18.98
CA SER A 128 14.20 -22.18 18.52
C SER A 128 13.63 -22.91 19.73
N ARG A 129 12.29 -22.93 19.88
CA ARG A 129 11.63 -23.72 20.92
C ARG A 129 11.82 -25.21 20.62
N THR A 130 12.78 -25.83 21.31
CA THR A 130 12.52 -27.17 21.85
C THR A 130 11.56 -27.01 23.02
N SER A 131 10.45 -27.74 22.99
CA SER A 131 9.33 -27.62 23.94
C SER A 131 9.80 -27.62 25.40
N ARG A 132 9.82 -26.45 26.04
CA ARG A 132 9.81 -26.33 27.50
C ARG A 132 8.48 -25.72 27.92
N GLN A 133 7.62 -26.57 28.44
CA GLN A 133 6.44 -26.22 29.22
C GLN A 133 6.85 -25.22 30.32
N ALA A 134 6.25 -24.04 30.31
CA ALA A 134 6.40 -23.05 31.38
C ALA A 134 5.04 -22.82 32.03
N ALA A 135 5.01 -23.00 33.34
CA ALA A 135 3.88 -22.82 34.23
C ALA A 135 3.43 -21.35 34.29
N ALA A 136 2.12 -21.15 34.41
CA ALA A 136 1.48 -19.84 34.49
C ALA A 136 1.62 -19.22 35.90
N ALA A 137 1.93 -17.93 35.94
CA ALA A 137 1.67 -17.04 37.07
C ALA A 137 0.84 -15.84 36.58
N PRO A 138 -0.18 -15.36 37.33
CA PRO A 138 -1.10 -14.34 36.85
C PRO A 138 -0.72 -12.91 37.32
N GLY A 139 -0.82 -11.92 36.43
CA GLY A 139 -0.86 -10.50 36.80
C GLY A 139 -0.45 -9.49 35.74
N GLY A 140 -1.44 -8.80 35.14
CA GLY A 140 -1.45 -7.35 34.85
C GLY A 140 -0.50 -6.73 33.81
N ASP A 141 -1.02 -6.53 32.59
CA ASP A 141 -1.03 -5.31 31.76
C ASP A 141 -1.00 -5.67 30.27
N ILE A 142 -1.89 -5.06 29.49
CA ILE A 142 -2.15 -5.40 28.09
C ILE A 142 -0.95 -4.95 27.24
N SER A 143 -0.06 -5.88 26.96
CA SER A 143 1.07 -5.76 26.03
C SER A 143 1.25 -7.09 25.31
N ALA A 144 0.91 -7.17 24.02
CA ALA A 144 1.17 -8.30 23.09
C ALA A 144 0.79 -9.75 23.52
N ALA A 145 0.36 -9.97 24.76
CA ALA A 145 0.18 -11.26 25.41
C ALA A 145 -1.23 -11.85 25.24
N ASP A 146 -2.17 -11.06 24.70
CA ASP A 146 -3.55 -11.50 24.44
C ASP A 146 -3.73 -12.20 23.08
N ILE A 147 -2.66 -12.29 22.27
CA ILE A 147 -2.71 -13.06 21.03
C ILE A 147 -2.38 -14.51 21.39
N GLU A 148 -3.42 -15.27 21.74
CA GLU A 148 -3.32 -16.72 21.88
C GLU A 148 -2.89 -17.32 20.53
N ASP A 149 -1.70 -17.91 20.51
CA ASP A 149 -1.21 -18.74 19.40
C ASP A 149 -2.20 -19.90 19.22
N THR A 150 -2.98 -19.89 18.15
CA THR A 150 -3.94 -20.97 17.86
C THR A 150 -3.24 -22.24 17.39
N GLY A 151 -1.92 -22.20 17.15
CA GLY A 151 -1.15 -23.27 16.52
C GLY A 151 -1.34 -23.36 15.01
N ASP A 152 -2.30 -22.60 14.46
CA ASP A 152 -2.63 -22.62 13.04
C ASP A 152 -1.56 -21.93 12.18
N ASP A 153 -1.42 -22.41 10.95
CA ASP A 153 -0.57 -21.78 9.93
C ASP A 153 -1.12 -20.44 9.45
N VAL A 154 -2.42 -20.20 9.56
CA VAL A 154 -3.08 -18.97 9.12
C VAL A 154 -4.25 -18.68 10.05
N PHE A 155 -4.29 -17.51 10.66
CA PHE A 155 -5.39 -17.05 11.49
C PHE A 155 -5.54 -15.53 11.43
N VAL A 156 -6.69 -15.02 11.87
CA VAL A 156 -6.97 -13.58 11.94
C VAL A 156 -7.34 -13.21 13.37
N THR A 157 -6.87 -12.07 13.84
CA THR A 157 -7.21 -11.53 15.15
C THR A 157 -8.06 -10.28 15.01
N LEU A 158 -9.05 -10.15 15.88
CA LEU A 158 -9.73 -8.90 16.17
C LEU A 158 -9.26 -8.46 17.55
N THR A 159 -8.59 -7.31 17.61
CA THR A 159 -8.03 -6.77 18.86
C THR A 159 -8.63 -5.41 19.16
N VAL A 160 -8.85 -5.12 20.45
CA VAL A 160 -9.33 -3.83 20.95
C VAL A 160 -8.29 -3.22 21.87
N ASP A 161 -8.18 -1.89 21.91
CA ASP A 161 -7.29 -1.20 22.85
C ASP A 161 -7.83 -1.20 24.29
N LYS A 162 -9.15 -1.26 24.46
CA LYS A 162 -9.83 -1.26 25.77
C LYS A 162 -10.99 -2.24 25.79
N ARG A 163 -11.13 -2.95 26.93
CA ARG A 163 -12.27 -3.86 27.19
C ARG A 163 -13.32 -3.32 28.16
N ASN A 164 -12.95 -2.32 28.96
CA ASN A 164 -13.83 -1.66 29.91
C ASN A 164 -13.87 -0.18 29.56
N VAL A 165 -15.02 0.31 29.10
CA VAL A 165 -15.17 1.70 28.63
C VAL A 165 -16.47 2.30 29.11
N PHE A 166 -16.62 3.61 28.98
CA PHE A 166 -17.90 4.28 29.18
C PHE A 166 -18.71 4.36 27.88
N VAL A 167 -20.04 4.47 27.98
CA VAL A 167 -20.89 4.80 26.82
C VAL A 167 -20.33 6.04 26.11
N GLY A 168 -20.18 6.01 24.79
CA GLY A 168 -19.65 7.11 23.99
C GLY A 168 -18.12 7.27 24.00
N GLU A 169 -17.37 6.51 24.81
CA GLU A 169 -15.91 6.52 24.79
C GLU A 169 -15.39 5.73 23.57
N PRO A 170 -14.40 6.24 22.81
CA PRO A 170 -13.86 5.55 21.64
C PRO A 170 -13.15 4.24 22.02
N VAL A 171 -13.40 3.19 21.22
CA VAL A 171 -12.67 1.92 21.20
C VAL A 171 -12.10 1.71 19.81
N SER A 172 -10.79 1.56 19.71
CA SER A 172 -10.13 1.20 18.46
C SER A 172 -10.14 -0.31 18.27
N VAL A 173 -10.47 -0.77 17.07
CA VAL A 173 -10.46 -2.17 16.69
C VAL A 173 -9.45 -2.37 15.57
N THR A 174 -8.53 -3.33 15.73
CA THR A 174 -7.57 -3.71 14.69
C THR A 174 -7.81 -5.16 14.28
N VAL A 175 -8.11 -5.34 13.00
CA VAL A 175 -8.17 -6.65 12.34
C VAL A 175 -6.82 -6.93 11.70
N LYS A 176 -6.19 -8.04 12.09
CA LYS A 176 -4.81 -8.36 11.68
C LYS A 176 -4.68 -9.83 11.30
N LEU A 177 -4.09 -10.09 10.14
CA LEU A 177 -3.81 -11.42 9.61
C LEU A 177 -2.47 -11.91 10.13
N TYR A 178 -2.37 -13.19 10.44
CA TYR A 178 -1.13 -13.90 10.75
C TYR A 178 -1.03 -15.15 9.88
N THR A 179 0.13 -15.38 9.27
CA THR A 179 0.39 -16.54 8.42
C THR A 179 1.84 -17.02 8.51
N ARG A 180 2.05 -18.33 8.46
CA ARG A 180 3.37 -18.98 8.28
C ARG A 180 3.59 -19.45 6.85
N VAL A 181 2.53 -19.46 6.04
CA VAL A 181 2.55 -19.92 4.65
C VAL A 181 2.44 -18.75 3.69
N GLU A 182 2.90 -18.96 2.46
CA GLU A 182 2.74 -17.99 1.39
C GLU A 182 1.26 -17.87 1.01
N ILE A 183 0.75 -16.64 1.04
CA ILE A 183 -0.62 -16.31 0.61
C ILE A 183 -0.57 -15.57 -0.72
N SER A 184 -1.48 -15.90 -1.63
CA SER A 184 -1.66 -15.17 -2.90
C SER A 184 -2.48 -13.90 -2.73
N GLY A 185 -3.19 -13.75 -1.60
CA GLY A 185 -4.00 -12.59 -1.28
C GLY A 185 -5.21 -12.93 -0.40
N ILE A 186 -6.06 -11.93 -0.17
CA ILE A 186 -7.33 -12.07 0.52
C ILE A 186 -8.44 -12.01 -0.55
N ASN A 187 -9.24 -13.07 -0.66
CA ASN A 187 -10.33 -13.19 -1.62
C ASN A 187 -11.58 -12.46 -1.15
N GLU A 188 -11.91 -12.56 0.14
CA GLU A 188 -13.12 -11.98 0.72
C GLU A 188 -12.89 -11.60 2.19
N ILE A 189 -13.49 -10.49 2.62
CA ILE A 189 -13.50 -10.03 4.01
C ILE A 189 -14.95 -9.74 4.40
N LYS A 190 -15.45 -10.37 5.46
CA LYS A 190 -16.77 -10.09 6.05
C LYS A 190 -16.57 -9.59 7.47
N PHE A 191 -16.89 -8.31 7.66
CA PHE A 191 -16.90 -7.69 8.97
C PHE A 191 -18.24 -7.93 9.68
N PRO A 192 -18.27 -8.02 11.01
CA PRO A 192 -19.52 -8.08 11.77
C PRO A 192 -20.29 -6.76 11.63
N GLY A 193 -21.57 -6.79 12.00
CA GLY A 193 -22.44 -5.60 11.98
C GLY A 193 -22.00 -4.50 12.97
N PHE A 194 -21.23 -4.86 14.00
CA PHE A 194 -20.89 -3.98 15.13
C PHE A 194 -22.14 -3.38 15.81
N GLU A 195 -23.14 -4.23 16.06
CA GLU A 195 -24.38 -3.84 16.72
C GLU A 195 -24.11 -3.15 18.07
N GLY A 196 -24.83 -2.06 18.34
CA GLY A 196 -24.65 -1.23 19.54
C GLY A 196 -23.50 -0.22 19.47
N PHE A 197 -22.78 -0.14 18.35
CA PHE A 197 -21.71 0.85 18.14
C PHE A 197 -22.03 1.82 17.00
N LEU A 198 -21.68 3.10 17.19
CA LEU A 198 -21.44 3.98 16.07
C LEU A 198 -20.04 3.69 15.52
N ARG A 199 -19.98 3.13 14.31
CA ARG A 199 -18.74 2.74 13.63
C ARG A 199 -18.18 3.85 12.76
N THR A 200 -16.86 3.96 12.72
CA THR A 200 -16.11 4.77 11.76
C THR A 200 -14.91 3.98 11.25
N ASP A 201 -14.76 3.90 9.94
CA ASP A 201 -13.64 3.19 9.31
C ASP A 201 -12.40 4.10 9.31
N LEU A 202 -11.27 3.52 9.69
CA LEU A 202 -9.98 4.19 9.62
C LEU A 202 -9.28 3.81 8.32
N ASP A 203 -8.64 4.79 7.70
CA ASP A 203 -7.88 4.56 6.48
C ASP A 203 -6.73 3.61 6.78
N THR A 204 -6.72 2.48 6.07
CA THR A 204 -5.76 1.40 6.26
C THR A 204 -5.07 1.17 4.92
N PRO A 205 -3.74 1.40 4.81
CA PRO A 205 -3.02 1.18 3.57
C PRO A 205 -3.22 -0.26 3.08
N PRO A 206 -3.31 -0.47 1.74
CA PRO A 206 -3.47 -1.81 1.20
C PRO A 206 -2.29 -2.69 1.64
N LEU A 207 -2.60 -3.94 1.99
CA LEU A 207 -1.61 -4.90 2.44
C LEU A 207 -0.74 -5.36 1.26
N THR A 208 0.38 -4.65 1.03
CA THR A 208 1.34 -4.96 -0.05
C THR A 208 2.42 -5.94 0.37
N SER A 209 2.78 -5.97 1.66
CA SER A 209 3.75 -6.90 2.22
C SER A 209 3.40 -7.27 3.65
N LEU A 210 3.82 -8.47 4.07
CA LEU A 210 3.68 -8.93 5.44
C LEU A 210 4.91 -8.54 6.25
N LYS A 211 4.70 -7.94 7.42
CA LYS A 211 5.74 -7.72 8.43
C LYS A 211 5.95 -9.01 9.21
N ARG A 212 7.10 -9.14 9.88
CA ARG A 212 7.36 -10.30 10.75
C ARG A 212 7.13 -9.92 12.21
N GLU A 213 6.37 -10.76 12.91
CA GLU A 213 6.17 -10.66 14.36
C GLU A 213 6.30 -12.05 14.98
N SER A 214 6.78 -12.11 16.23
CA SER A 214 6.79 -13.36 16.99
C SER A 214 5.67 -13.39 18.01
N ILE A 215 4.91 -14.47 17.98
CA ILE A 215 3.88 -14.79 18.97
C ILE A 215 4.30 -16.09 19.63
N ASN A 216 4.51 -16.06 20.94
CA ASN A 216 4.91 -17.23 21.71
C ASN A 216 6.14 -17.97 21.12
N GLY A 217 7.12 -17.24 20.58
CA GLY A 217 8.34 -17.81 19.97
C GLY A 217 8.17 -18.33 18.54
N THR A 218 6.95 -18.35 18.00
CA THR A 218 6.68 -18.68 16.59
C THR A 218 6.68 -17.40 15.77
N ILE A 219 7.40 -17.37 14.64
CA ILE A 219 7.43 -16.20 13.74
C ILE A 219 6.29 -16.33 12.73
N TYR A 220 5.49 -15.27 12.62
CA TYR A 220 4.41 -15.12 11.66
C TYR A 220 4.68 -13.93 10.74
N GLY A 221 4.34 -14.09 9.45
CA GLY A 221 4.06 -12.97 8.57
C GLY A 221 2.71 -12.35 8.96
N THR A 222 2.66 -11.04 9.13
CA THR A 222 1.48 -10.34 9.63
C THR A 222 1.19 -9.05 8.89
N GLY A 223 -0.09 -8.72 8.80
CA GLY A 223 -0.61 -7.57 8.07
C GLY A 223 -1.87 -7.03 8.69
N VAL A 224 -1.93 -5.71 8.88
CA VAL A 224 -3.18 -5.04 9.28
C VAL A 224 -4.11 -5.04 8.07
N VAL A 225 -5.30 -5.61 8.26
CA VAL A 225 -6.30 -5.77 7.21
C VAL A 225 -7.23 -4.56 7.18
N GLN A 226 -7.69 -4.15 8.36
CA GLN A 226 -8.58 -3.01 8.52
C GLN A 226 -8.55 -2.53 9.97
N GLN A 227 -8.71 -1.23 10.17
CA GLN A 227 -8.90 -0.62 11.48
C GLN A 227 -10.24 0.11 11.56
N PHE A 228 -10.84 0.10 12.74
CA PHE A 228 -12.12 0.76 13.03
C PHE A 228 -12.02 1.57 14.31
N LEU A 229 -12.87 2.57 14.40
CA LEU A 229 -13.15 3.31 15.62
C LEU A 229 -14.63 3.11 15.95
N LEU A 230 -14.91 2.53 17.12
CA LEU A 230 -16.24 2.20 17.60
C LEU A 230 -16.60 3.06 18.81
N TYR A 231 -17.84 3.56 18.85
CA TYR A 231 -18.38 4.31 19.97
C TYR A 231 -19.62 3.59 20.52
N PRO A 232 -19.58 2.99 21.71
CA PRO A 232 -20.72 2.25 22.25
C PRO A 232 -21.88 3.20 22.56
N GLN A 233 -23.10 2.83 22.16
CA GLN A 233 -24.29 3.69 22.26
C GLN A 233 -25.12 3.44 23.52
N PHE A 234 -24.98 2.28 24.16
CA PHE A 234 -25.75 1.87 25.35
C PHE A 234 -24.86 1.13 26.35
N PRO A 235 -25.16 1.18 27.66
CA PRO A 235 -24.41 0.44 28.67
C PRO A 235 -24.76 -1.06 28.65
N GLY A 236 -23.85 -1.90 29.12
CA GLY A 236 -23.99 -3.35 29.18
C GLY A 236 -22.75 -4.08 28.66
N ASP A 237 -22.78 -5.41 28.74
CA ASP A 237 -21.77 -6.25 28.10
C ASP A 237 -22.15 -6.44 26.63
N ILE A 238 -21.33 -5.92 25.73
CA ILE A 238 -21.51 -6.00 24.28
C ILE A 238 -20.44 -6.91 23.70
N THR A 239 -20.86 -7.94 22.96
CA THR A 239 -19.95 -8.83 22.24
C THR A 239 -19.76 -8.34 20.81
N ILE A 240 -18.50 -8.16 20.40
CA ILE A 240 -18.12 -7.95 19.01
C ILE A 240 -17.96 -9.31 18.36
N ASP A 241 -18.80 -9.60 17.37
CA ASP A 241 -18.77 -10.86 16.63
C ASP A 241 -17.45 -11.05 15.85
N PRO A 242 -17.08 -12.32 15.56
CA PRO A 242 -15.92 -12.62 14.74
C PRO A 242 -15.90 -11.96 13.36
N VAL A 243 -14.71 -11.61 12.89
CA VAL A 243 -14.45 -11.25 11.51
C VAL A 243 -14.11 -12.50 10.71
N GLN A 244 -14.66 -12.64 9.52
CA GLN A 244 -14.38 -13.74 8.60
C GLN A 244 -13.53 -13.28 7.43
N LEU A 245 -12.41 -13.98 7.18
CA LEU A 245 -11.57 -13.79 6.00
C LEU A 245 -11.55 -15.07 5.16
N SER A 246 -11.53 -14.92 3.84
CA SER A 246 -11.18 -15.98 2.91
C SER A 246 -9.81 -15.67 2.32
N VAL A 247 -8.78 -16.40 2.77
CA VAL A 247 -7.39 -16.19 2.35
C VAL A 247 -7.00 -17.22 1.32
N LEU A 248 -6.33 -16.79 0.26
CA LEU A 248 -5.84 -17.65 -0.81
C LEU A 248 -4.47 -18.20 -0.42
N ILE A 249 -4.40 -19.48 -0.05
CA ILE A 249 -3.15 -20.16 0.29
C ILE A 249 -2.61 -20.93 -0.91
N ARG A 250 -1.30 -20.88 -1.15
CA ARG A 250 -0.66 -21.75 -2.15
C ARG A 250 -0.37 -23.10 -1.52
N GLN A 251 -1.05 -24.12 -2.01
CA GLN A 251 -0.80 -25.50 -1.64
C GLN A 251 -0.11 -26.22 -2.78
N ARG A 252 0.81 -27.13 -2.44
CA ARG A 252 1.46 -27.97 -3.43
C ARG A 252 0.45 -29.01 -3.92
N SER A 253 0.16 -29.00 -5.21
CA SER A 253 -0.72 -29.96 -5.87
C SER A 253 0.12 -30.88 -6.75
N GLY A 254 0.53 -32.04 -6.24
CA GLY A 254 1.26 -33.04 -7.03
C GLY A 254 2.23 -33.88 -6.20
N ARG A 255 2.44 -35.12 -6.61
CA ARG A 255 3.45 -36.00 -6.01
C ARG A 255 4.84 -35.48 -6.41
N SER A 256 5.77 -35.39 -5.45
CA SER A 256 7.16 -35.04 -5.73
C SER A 256 7.70 -35.95 -6.83
N ASP A 257 8.16 -35.37 -7.93
CA ASP A 257 8.77 -36.12 -9.01
C ASP A 257 10.09 -36.74 -8.49
N PRO A 258 10.29 -38.07 -8.61
CA PRO A 258 11.50 -38.73 -8.10
C PRO A 258 12.81 -38.32 -8.80
N PHE A 259 12.73 -37.74 -9.99
CA PHE A 259 13.87 -37.39 -10.84
C PHE A 259 14.19 -35.89 -10.84
N PHE A 260 13.19 -35.01 -10.71
CA PHE A 260 13.36 -33.55 -10.79
C PHE A 260 12.99 -32.78 -9.51
N GLY A 261 12.50 -33.47 -8.47
CA GLY A 261 12.17 -32.87 -7.17
C GLY A 261 11.14 -31.73 -7.27
N ASP A 262 11.42 -30.61 -6.61
CA ASP A 262 10.52 -29.46 -6.48
C ASP A 262 10.45 -28.57 -7.74
N PHE A 263 11.27 -28.85 -8.76
CA PHE A 263 11.38 -28.01 -9.96
C PHE A 263 10.08 -27.96 -10.81
N PHE A 264 9.32 -29.06 -10.84
CA PHE A 264 8.01 -29.15 -11.51
C PHE A 264 6.85 -29.21 -10.51
N ALA A 265 7.06 -28.81 -9.25
CA ALA A 265 5.98 -28.77 -8.28
C ALA A 265 4.88 -27.81 -8.77
N THR A 266 3.70 -28.36 -9.03
CA THR A 266 2.53 -27.54 -9.36
C THR A 266 1.92 -27.05 -8.05
N TYR A 267 1.51 -25.78 -8.03
CA TYR A 267 0.85 -25.17 -6.88
C TYR A 267 -0.58 -24.83 -7.27
N THR A 268 -1.54 -25.20 -6.43
CA THR A 268 -2.91 -24.70 -6.52
C THR A 268 -3.15 -23.65 -5.45
N THR A 269 -3.90 -22.63 -5.81
CA THR A 269 -4.36 -21.63 -4.86
C THR A 269 -5.72 -22.06 -4.34
N VAL A 270 -5.83 -22.32 -3.04
CA VAL A 270 -7.06 -22.78 -2.41
C VAL A 270 -7.57 -21.70 -1.44
N PRO A 271 -8.86 -21.33 -1.48
CA PRO A 271 -9.43 -20.44 -0.49
C PRO A 271 -9.56 -21.16 0.86
N LYS A 272 -8.99 -20.57 1.91
CA LYS A 272 -9.15 -21.00 3.30
C LYS A 272 -9.92 -19.94 4.07
N ALA A 273 -11.10 -20.31 4.55
CA ALA A 273 -11.87 -19.47 5.46
C ALA A 273 -11.26 -19.50 6.87
N ILE A 274 -11.07 -18.34 7.46
CA ILE A 274 -10.58 -18.15 8.84
C ILE A 274 -11.50 -17.17 9.55
N LEU A 275 -11.68 -17.39 10.86
CA LEU A 275 -12.51 -16.58 11.73
C LEU A 275 -11.65 -16.03 12.87
N SER A 276 -11.89 -14.79 13.28
CA SER A 276 -11.32 -14.28 14.53
C SER A 276 -12.07 -14.84 15.73
N LYS A 277 -11.52 -14.63 16.93
CA LYS A 277 -12.30 -14.77 18.17
C LYS A 277 -13.24 -13.57 18.31
N SER A 278 -14.35 -13.77 19.02
CA SER A 278 -15.20 -12.67 19.47
C SER A 278 -14.53 -11.91 20.62
N VAL A 279 -14.89 -10.65 20.79
CA VAL A 279 -14.36 -9.80 21.87
C VAL A 279 -15.51 -9.27 22.70
N ASN A 280 -15.47 -9.54 24.01
CA ASN A 280 -16.43 -8.98 24.96
C ASN A 280 -15.95 -7.63 25.48
N LEU A 281 -16.83 -6.63 25.38
CA LEU A 281 -16.62 -5.27 25.85
C LEU A 281 -17.62 -4.95 26.96
N LYS A 282 -17.14 -4.54 28.13
CA LYS A 282 -17.97 -4.04 29.23
C LYS A 282 -18.15 -2.54 29.10
N VAL A 283 -19.37 -2.10 28.79
CA VAL A 283 -19.73 -0.70 28.64
C VAL A 283 -20.44 -0.20 29.90
N ASN A 284 -19.78 0.70 30.62
CA ASN A 284 -20.29 1.28 31.84
C ASN A 284 -21.14 2.52 31.55
N PRO A 285 -22.22 2.76 32.31
CA PRO A 285 -22.93 4.04 32.25
C PRO A 285 -22.03 5.18 32.72
N LEU A 286 -22.33 6.41 32.29
CA LEU A 286 -21.61 7.60 32.73
C LEU A 286 -21.86 7.84 34.23
N PRO A 287 -20.83 7.83 35.10
CA PRO A 287 -20.98 8.04 36.53
C PRO A 287 -21.30 9.52 36.86
N GLY A 288 -21.97 9.73 37.99
CA GLY A 288 -22.28 11.06 38.51
C GLY A 288 -23.62 11.64 38.03
N ASN A 289 -23.91 12.86 38.46
CA ASN A 289 -25.14 13.55 38.12
C ASN A 289 -25.00 14.22 36.75
N ARG A 290 -25.73 13.69 35.76
CA ARG A 290 -25.75 14.22 34.39
C ARG A 290 -26.36 15.63 34.36
N PRO A 291 -25.64 16.67 33.89
CA PRO A 291 -26.19 18.01 33.69
C PRO A 291 -27.33 18.02 32.67
N SER A 292 -28.29 18.94 32.83
CA SER A 292 -29.41 19.10 31.90
C SER A 292 -28.97 19.54 30.51
N ASP A 293 -27.85 20.27 30.41
CA ASP A 293 -27.22 20.74 29.17
C ASP A 293 -26.13 19.78 28.65
N TYR A 294 -26.14 18.51 29.09
CA TYR A 294 -25.19 17.52 28.61
C TYR A 294 -25.33 17.27 27.10
N SER A 295 -24.28 17.60 26.38
CA SER A 295 -24.19 17.60 24.92
C SER A 295 -24.23 16.21 24.26
N GLY A 296 -24.01 15.13 25.02
CA GLY A 296 -23.75 13.80 24.49
C GLY A 296 -22.26 13.51 24.24
N ILE A 297 -21.39 14.49 24.43
CA ILE A 297 -19.97 14.34 24.17
C ILE A 297 -19.25 13.63 25.32
N VAL A 298 -18.43 12.65 24.95
CA VAL A 298 -17.49 11.94 25.79
C VAL A 298 -16.09 12.14 25.24
N GLY A 299 -15.24 12.82 26.00
CA GLY A 299 -13.90 13.20 25.57
C GLY A 299 -13.37 14.44 26.29
N ARG A 300 -12.52 15.20 25.59
CA ARG A 300 -11.94 16.45 26.09
C ARG A 300 -12.14 17.53 25.05
N ILE A 301 -12.83 18.61 25.43
CA ILE A 301 -13.22 19.66 24.49
C ILE A 301 -12.96 21.05 25.06
N SER A 302 -12.91 22.01 24.15
CA SER A 302 -12.89 23.44 24.39
C SER A 302 -13.92 24.10 23.49
N ILE A 303 -14.49 25.21 23.95
CA ILE A 303 -15.51 25.98 23.22
C ILE A 303 -15.02 27.39 23.03
N ASN A 304 -15.24 27.94 21.84
CA ASN A 304 -15.01 29.35 21.56
C ASN A 304 -16.19 29.92 20.78
N ALA A 305 -16.49 31.20 20.97
CA ALA A 305 -17.54 31.91 20.24
C ALA A 305 -17.03 33.24 19.71
N THR A 306 -17.45 33.59 18.50
CA THR A 306 -17.09 34.84 17.81
C THR A 306 -18.25 35.35 16.98
N LEU A 307 -18.37 36.67 16.87
CA LEU A 307 -19.24 37.33 15.90
C LEU A 307 -18.45 37.73 14.66
N ASP A 308 -19.09 37.72 13.49
CA ASP A 308 -18.47 38.17 12.25
C ASP A 308 -18.37 39.70 12.12
N ARG A 309 -19.12 40.45 12.94
CA ARG A 309 -19.10 41.92 13.04
C ARG A 309 -19.49 42.36 14.45
N ASP A 310 -19.15 43.59 14.82
CA ASP A 310 -19.52 44.23 16.09
C ASP A 310 -20.83 45.04 15.99
N SER A 311 -21.35 45.21 14.78
CA SER A 311 -22.50 46.06 14.51
C SER A 311 -23.20 45.66 13.21
N VAL A 312 -24.52 45.84 13.16
CA VAL A 312 -25.39 45.44 12.05
C VAL A 312 -26.59 46.40 11.97
N ASN A 313 -27.25 46.55 10.83
CA ASN A 313 -28.51 47.32 10.82
C ASN A 313 -29.64 46.48 11.40
N MET A 314 -30.69 47.12 11.89
CA MET A 314 -31.93 46.42 12.26
C MET A 314 -32.48 45.63 11.07
N ASN A 315 -32.93 44.40 11.32
CA ASN A 315 -33.36 43.39 10.34
C ASN A 315 -32.26 42.80 9.43
N ASP A 316 -31.02 43.27 9.52
CA ASP A 316 -29.89 42.64 8.83
C ASP A 316 -29.28 41.52 9.71
N ALA A 317 -28.76 40.48 9.07
CA ALA A 317 -28.20 39.33 9.79
C ALA A 317 -26.78 39.56 10.33
N ILE A 318 -26.51 39.01 11.51
CA ILE A 318 -25.18 38.84 12.09
C ILE A 318 -24.90 37.35 12.33
N THR A 319 -23.67 36.91 12.09
CA THR A 319 -23.32 35.49 12.23
C THR A 319 -22.61 35.26 13.56
N LEU A 320 -23.20 34.42 14.41
CA LEU A 320 -22.56 33.88 15.60
C LEU A 320 -21.93 32.54 15.27
N LYS A 321 -20.60 32.47 15.35
CA LYS A 321 -19.83 31.24 15.15
C LYS A 321 -19.42 30.67 16.50
N ILE A 322 -19.86 29.45 16.79
CA ILE A 322 -19.43 28.67 17.95
C ILE A 322 -18.60 27.48 17.46
N ALA A 323 -17.37 27.37 17.93
CA ALA A 323 -16.44 26.32 17.55
C ALA A 323 -16.11 25.43 18.75
N LEU A 324 -16.40 24.13 18.62
CA LEU A 324 -15.96 23.09 19.53
C LEU A 324 -14.70 22.44 18.99
N SER A 325 -13.62 22.47 19.77
CA SER A 325 -12.34 21.84 19.41
C SER A 325 -11.94 20.83 20.47
N GLY A 326 -11.48 19.64 20.06
CA GLY A 326 -11.03 18.64 21.03
C GLY A 326 -10.86 17.24 20.48
N SER A 327 -11.02 16.26 21.37
CA SER A 327 -10.95 14.82 21.10
C SER A 327 -12.12 14.09 21.75
N GLY A 328 -12.61 13.03 21.11
CA GLY A 328 -13.74 12.22 21.57
C GLY A 328 -14.76 12.01 20.47
N ASN A 329 -16.00 11.69 20.83
CA ASN A 329 -17.11 11.46 19.89
C ASN A 329 -17.69 12.76 19.26
N LEU A 330 -16.85 13.71 18.85
CA LEU A 330 -17.26 15.04 18.37
C LEU A 330 -18.28 15.03 17.22
N LYS A 331 -18.34 13.95 16.44
CA LYS A 331 -19.28 13.82 15.32
C LYS A 331 -20.74 13.95 15.76
N ILE A 332 -21.07 13.45 16.95
CA ILE A 332 -22.44 13.45 17.50
C ILE A 332 -22.75 14.65 18.39
N ALA A 333 -21.83 15.62 18.49
CA ALA A 333 -22.03 16.82 19.28
C ALA A 333 -23.24 17.63 18.77
N ASN A 334 -24.23 17.81 19.64
CA ASN A 334 -25.41 18.62 19.35
C ASN A 334 -25.07 20.12 19.37
N PRO A 335 -25.75 20.95 18.55
CA PRO A 335 -25.61 22.39 18.64
C PRO A 335 -25.95 22.91 20.05
N PRO A 336 -25.17 23.85 20.61
CA PRO A 336 -25.49 24.43 21.91
C PRO A 336 -26.82 25.20 21.87
N ALA A 337 -27.60 25.10 22.94
CA ALA A 337 -28.81 25.91 23.10
C ALA A 337 -28.42 27.37 23.39
N LEU A 338 -29.03 28.33 22.67
CA LEU A 338 -28.78 29.75 22.86
C LEU A 338 -29.93 30.37 23.67
N ASN A 339 -29.61 31.01 24.80
CA ASN A 339 -30.56 31.81 25.57
C ASN A 339 -30.41 33.28 25.16
N LEU A 340 -31.10 33.67 24.09
CA LEU A 340 -31.01 35.02 23.51
C LEU A 340 -32.21 35.88 23.95
N PRO A 341 -32.06 37.22 23.98
CA PRO A 341 -33.19 38.14 24.13
C PRO A 341 -34.28 37.89 23.07
N ALA A 342 -35.55 38.07 23.42
CA ALA A 342 -36.69 37.85 22.52
C ALA A 342 -36.66 38.73 21.25
N ASP A 343 -35.90 39.83 21.30
CA ASP A 343 -35.70 40.76 20.20
C ASP A 343 -34.67 40.28 19.15
N ILE A 344 -34.07 39.10 19.36
CA ILE A 344 -33.18 38.44 18.39
C ILE A 344 -33.87 37.21 17.85
N GLU A 345 -34.13 37.21 16.56
CA GLU A 345 -34.56 36.01 15.83
C GLU A 345 -33.34 35.17 15.46
N VAL A 346 -33.39 33.87 15.73
CA VAL A 346 -32.29 32.92 15.50
C VAL A 346 -32.74 31.80 14.58
N TYR A 347 -31.88 31.47 13.62
CA TYR A 347 -32.07 30.32 12.73
C TYR A 347 -31.19 29.15 13.14
N ASP A 348 -31.57 27.94 12.70
CA ASP A 348 -30.77 26.74 12.87
C ASP A 348 -29.36 26.93 12.29
N PRO A 349 -28.32 26.47 13.01
CA PRO A 349 -26.96 26.73 12.61
C PRO A 349 -26.55 25.90 11.40
N LYS A 350 -25.74 26.48 10.53
CA LYS A 350 -24.95 25.71 9.57
C LYS A 350 -23.84 24.99 10.31
N ILE A 351 -23.73 23.67 10.11
CA ILE A 351 -22.75 22.81 10.77
C ILE A 351 -21.61 22.50 9.80
N THR A 352 -20.37 22.73 10.24
CA THR A 352 -19.15 22.35 9.49
C THR A 352 -18.23 21.50 10.36
N ASP A 353 -17.86 20.32 9.85
CA ASP A 353 -16.99 19.37 10.53
C ASP A 353 -15.59 19.37 9.89
N ASN A 354 -14.56 19.63 10.69
CA ASN A 354 -13.15 19.40 10.35
C ASN A 354 -12.57 18.40 11.34
N LEU A 355 -12.99 17.14 11.18
CA LEU A 355 -12.66 16.04 12.08
C LEU A 355 -11.71 15.04 11.40
N LYS A 356 -10.76 14.53 12.18
CA LYS A 356 -9.81 13.49 11.79
C LYS A 356 -9.97 12.31 12.72
N ASN A 357 -10.10 11.12 12.14
CA ASN A 357 -10.20 9.88 12.90
C ASN A 357 -8.83 9.20 12.97
N SER A 358 -8.51 8.67 14.13
CA SER A 358 -7.28 7.92 14.38
C SER A 358 -7.55 6.82 15.41
N LEU A 359 -6.55 5.97 15.67
CA LEU A 359 -6.65 4.93 16.69
C LEU A 359 -6.86 5.49 18.10
N SER A 360 -6.46 6.73 18.36
CA SER A 360 -6.68 7.38 19.66
C SER A 360 -8.04 8.08 19.79
N GLY A 361 -8.89 7.99 18.75
CA GLY A 361 -10.20 8.64 18.72
C GLY A 361 -10.35 9.64 17.57
N THR A 362 -11.52 10.30 17.55
CA THR A 362 -11.78 11.43 16.64
C THR A 362 -11.26 12.70 17.30
N THR A 363 -10.51 13.51 16.53
CA THR A 363 -9.99 14.81 16.95
C THR A 363 -10.32 15.87 15.91
N GLY A 364 -10.38 17.14 16.31
CA GLY A 364 -10.56 18.24 15.36
C GLY A 364 -11.53 19.29 15.88
N GLN A 365 -12.23 19.92 14.94
CA GLN A 365 -13.12 21.04 15.22
C GLN A 365 -14.49 20.83 14.55
N LYS A 366 -15.56 21.08 15.30
CA LYS A 366 -16.93 21.19 14.82
C LYS A 366 -17.41 22.62 15.02
N THR A 367 -17.92 23.24 13.97
CA THR A 367 -18.35 24.63 13.96
C THR A 367 -19.86 24.72 13.74
N PHE A 368 -20.54 25.53 14.56
CA PHE A 368 -21.94 25.90 14.43
C PHE A 368 -22.02 27.40 14.08
N GLU A 369 -22.63 27.73 12.95
CA GLU A 369 -22.80 29.12 12.49
C GLU A 369 -24.28 29.50 12.54
N TYR A 370 -24.67 30.25 13.56
CA TYR A 370 -26.03 30.75 13.77
C TYR A 370 -26.23 32.09 13.08
N LEU A 371 -27.35 32.23 12.37
CA LEU A 371 -27.80 33.51 11.84
C LEU A 371 -28.70 34.19 12.89
N LEU A 372 -28.29 35.37 13.35
CA LEU A 372 -29.04 36.18 14.32
C LEU A 372 -29.57 37.43 13.62
N ILE A 373 -30.84 37.78 13.82
CA ILE A 373 -31.47 38.98 13.24
C ILE A 373 -32.06 39.84 14.36
N PRO A 374 -31.49 41.03 14.67
CA PRO A 374 -32.04 41.94 15.65
C PRO A 374 -33.28 42.65 15.10
N ARG A 375 -34.36 42.65 15.89
CA ARG A 375 -35.65 43.28 15.56
C ARG A 375 -35.80 44.68 16.14
N HIS A 376 -34.81 45.17 16.89
CA HIS A 376 -34.76 46.52 17.45
C HIS A 376 -33.35 47.11 17.32
N HIS A 377 -33.23 48.44 17.45
CA HIS A 377 -31.95 49.15 17.48
C HIS A 377 -31.43 49.28 18.92
N GLY A 378 -30.11 49.35 19.10
CA GLY A 378 -29.45 49.42 20.40
C GLY A 378 -28.40 48.33 20.61
N ASP A 379 -27.93 48.21 21.85
CA ASP A 379 -26.89 47.24 22.22
C ASP A 379 -27.51 45.90 22.60
N PHE A 380 -27.04 44.83 21.96
CA PHE A 380 -27.42 43.46 22.26
C PHE A 380 -26.27 42.74 22.96
N THR A 381 -26.63 41.93 23.96
CA THR A 381 -25.70 41.05 24.66
C THR A 381 -26.08 39.60 24.41
N ILE A 382 -25.11 38.80 24.00
CA ILE A 382 -25.19 37.34 23.87
C ILE A 382 -24.55 36.77 25.14
N PRO A 383 -25.35 36.18 26.06
CA PRO A 383 -24.83 35.61 27.29
C PRO A 383 -23.83 34.47 27.02
N PRO A 384 -22.93 34.18 27.97
CA PRO A 384 -22.11 32.98 27.94
C PRO A 384 -22.95 31.72 27.69
N VAL A 385 -22.58 30.97 26.65
CA VAL A 385 -23.23 29.71 26.29
C VAL A 385 -22.56 28.60 27.08
N SER A 386 -23.33 27.94 27.95
CA SER A 386 -22.89 26.77 28.72
C SER A 386 -22.94 25.51 27.85
N TYR A 387 -21.95 24.65 28.00
CA TYR A 387 -21.86 23.40 27.28
C TYR A 387 -21.21 22.32 28.15
N SER A 388 -21.99 21.30 28.51
CA SER A 388 -21.53 20.22 29.38
C SER A 388 -21.15 18.97 28.58
N TYR A 389 -20.04 18.34 28.96
CA TYR A 389 -19.55 17.08 28.38
C TYR A 389 -19.05 16.14 29.48
N PHE A 390 -18.77 14.88 29.14
CA PHE A 390 -18.21 13.92 30.07
C PHE A 390 -16.73 13.69 29.75
N ASN A 391 -15.87 13.96 30.73
CA ASN A 391 -14.45 13.72 30.62
C ASN A 391 -14.14 12.29 31.08
N ALA A 392 -13.86 11.39 30.14
CA ALA A 392 -13.60 9.98 30.41
C ALA A 392 -12.34 9.75 31.26
N ASP A 393 -11.31 10.58 31.08
CA ASP A 393 -10.08 10.51 31.87
C ASP A 393 -10.33 10.90 33.33
N ALA A 394 -11.08 11.99 33.54
CA ALA A 394 -11.42 12.51 34.87
C ALA A 394 -12.63 11.82 35.51
N LYS A 395 -13.35 10.98 34.75
CA LYS A 395 -14.56 10.25 35.14
C LYS A 395 -15.66 11.13 35.73
N ARG A 396 -15.85 12.33 35.18
CA ARG A 396 -16.86 13.31 35.65
C ARG A 396 -17.38 14.17 34.51
N PHE A 397 -18.55 14.76 34.73
CA PHE A 397 -19.07 15.82 33.87
C PHE A 397 -18.29 17.13 34.10
N GLU A 398 -17.99 17.83 33.01
CA GLU A 398 -17.34 19.14 33.01
C GLU A 398 -18.17 20.09 32.15
N THR A 399 -18.26 21.34 32.59
CA THR A 399 -19.00 22.40 31.91
C THR A 399 -18.03 23.49 31.47
N ILE A 400 -18.11 23.86 30.21
CA ILE A 400 -17.33 24.94 29.61
C ILE A 400 -18.28 26.02 29.10
N THR A 401 -17.80 27.27 29.11
CA THR A 401 -18.60 28.43 28.74
C THR A 401 -17.88 29.28 27.71
N THR A 402 -18.65 29.87 26.78
CA THR A 402 -18.12 30.89 25.88
C THR A 402 -17.94 32.23 26.61
N PRO A 403 -17.12 33.17 26.07
CA PRO A 403 -17.20 34.55 26.53
C PRO A 403 -18.58 35.16 26.23
N GLU A 404 -18.95 36.18 27.00
CA GLU A 404 -20.05 37.08 26.65
C GLU A 404 -19.67 37.88 25.40
N LEU A 405 -20.60 38.02 24.46
CA LEU A 405 -20.40 38.78 23.22
C LEU A 405 -21.42 39.91 23.13
N ARG A 406 -21.05 41.02 22.49
CA ARG A 406 -21.91 42.19 22.31
C ARG A 406 -21.86 42.67 20.88
N PHE A 407 -22.99 43.18 20.39
CA PHE A 407 -23.05 43.87 19.11
C PHE A 407 -24.08 45.01 19.14
N HIS A 408 -23.88 46.01 18.30
CA HIS A 408 -24.75 47.16 18.20
C HIS A 408 -25.65 47.10 16.95
N SER A 409 -26.97 47.14 17.14
CA SER A 409 -27.92 47.26 16.04
C SER A 409 -28.23 48.73 15.74
N ARG A 410 -27.93 49.16 14.51
CA ARG A 410 -28.15 50.55 14.07
C ARG A 410 -29.60 50.73 13.63
N LYS A 411 -30.17 51.90 13.93
CA LYS A 411 -31.48 52.30 13.44
C LYS A 411 -31.41 52.51 11.92
N THR A 412 -32.19 51.74 11.18
CA THR A 412 -32.40 51.95 9.74
C THR A 412 -33.37 53.14 9.56
N GLY A 413 -32.99 54.17 8.81
CA GLY A 413 -33.88 55.29 8.50
C GLY A 413 -34.80 54.93 7.33
N GLU A 414 -36.13 54.92 7.57
CA GLU A 414 -37.27 54.68 6.65
C GLU A 414 -37.17 53.49 5.65
N PRO A 415 -38.31 52.85 5.30
CA PRO A 415 -38.30 51.61 4.53
C PRO A 415 -38.01 51.88 3.07
N ALA A 416 -36.78 51.67 2.62
CA ALA A 416 -36.54 51.42 1.21
C ALA A 416 -37.09 50.03 0.88
N SER A 417 -38.24 50.01 0.20
CA SER A 417 -38.78 48.84 -0.49
C SER A 417 -37.67 48.12 -1.25
N GLY A 418 -37.23 47.00 -0.69
CA GLY A 418 -36.11 46.24 -1.21
C GLY A 418 -35.75 45.16 -0.20
N ILE A 419 -36.52 44.06 -0.23
CA ILE A 419 -36.06 42.78 0.31
C ILE A 419 -34.78 42.46 -0.47
N THR A 420 -33.64 42.87 0.06
CA THR A 420 -32.35 42.45 -0.45
C THR A 420 -32.05 41.18 0.32
N VAL A 421 -32.53 40.05 -0.24
CA VAL A 421 -32.05 38.73 0.15
C VAL A 421 -30.57 38.69 -0.16
N TYR A 422 -29.74 39.14 0.78
CA TYR A 422 -28.35 38.71 0.83
C TYR A 422 -28.38 37.29 1.34
N GLY A 423 -28.58 36.36 0.40
CA GLY A 423 -28.20 34.98 0.60
C GLY A 423 -26.76 34.98 1.09
N GLY A 424 -26.57 34.49 2.32
CA GLY A 424 -25.27 34.31 2.94
C GLY A 424 -24.40 33.41 2.07
N VAL A 425 -23.60 34.03 1.22
CA VAL A 425 -22.34 33.50 0.76
C VAL A 425 -21.33 34.55 1.14
N SER A 426 -20.50 34.25 2.15
CA SER A 426 -19.41 35.13 2.54
C SER A 426 -18.59 35.46 1.29
N LYS A 427 -18.10 36.70 1.16
CA LYS A 427 -17.21 37.09 0.05
C LYS A 427 -15.89 36.29 0.07
N GLU A 428 -15.63 35.54 1.15
CA GLU A 428 -14.60 34.51 1.24
C GLU A 428 -15.02 33.13 0.71
N ASP A 429 -16.28 32.70 0.86
CA ASP A 429 -16.81 31.49 0.21
C ASP A 429 -17.01 31.70 -1.29
N VAL A 430 -17.28 32.93 -1.74
CA VAL A 430 -17.20 33.31 -3.17
C VAL A 430 -15.73 33.43 -3.62
N LYS A 431 -14.75 33.51 -2.73
CA LYS A 431 -13.32 33.44 -3.10
C LYS A 431 -12.87 32.01 -3.39
N TYR A 432 -13.59 31.00 -2.88
CA TYR A 432 -13.43 29.59 -3.24
C TYR A 432 -14.32 29.14 -4.40
N LEU A 433 -15.49 29.77 -4.61
CA LEU A 433 -16.28 29.60 -5.85
C LEU A 433 -15.70 30.41 -7.03
N GLY A 434 -14.98 31.49 -6.75
CA GLY A 434 -14.32 32.39 -7.69
C GLY A 434 -12.94 31.94 -8.17
N LYS A 435 -12.53 30.69 -7.87
CA LYS A 435 -11.46 30.03 -8.65
C LYS A 435 -11.99 29.37 -9.92
N ASP A 436 -13.31 29.28 -10.10
CA ASP A 436 -13.92 28.61 -11.26
C ASP A 436 -14.43 29.58 -12.35
N ILE A 437 -14.34 30.89 -12.12
CA ILE A 437 -14.64 31.88 -13.16
C ILE A 437 -13.51 32.91 -13.20
N ARG A 438 -12.56 32.71 -14.12
CA ARG A 438 -11.52 33.70 -14.42
C ARG A 438 -12.17 35.00 -14.93
N PHE A 439 -11.63 36.14 -14.50
CA PHE A 439 -12.02 37.47 -15.00
C PHE A 439 -12.02 37.47 -16.53
N ILE A 440 -13.15 37.81 -17.16
CA ILE A 440 -13.20 37.98 -18.62
C ILE A 440 -12.27 39.15 -18.95
N SER A 441 -11.19 38.84 -19.66
CA SER A 441 -10.24 39.82 -20.18
C SER A 441 -11.00 40.88 -20.99
N SER A 442 -11.11 42.09 -20.44
CA SER A 442 -11.84 43.22 -21.04
C SER A 442 -11.08 43.85 -22.22
N LYS A 443 -9.89 43.31 -22.52
CA LYS A 443 -9.19 43.57 -23.77
C LYS A 443 -9.37 42.32 -24.62
N PRO A 444 -10.21 42.33 -25.67
CA PRO A 444 -10.09 41.29 -26.67
C PRO A 444 -8.66 41.41 -27.19
N GLY A 445 -7.86 40.35 -27.01
CA GLY A 445 -6.63 40.23 -27.78
C GLY A 445 -6.96 40.39 -29.27
N LEU A 446 -5.96 40.55 -30.14
CA LEU A 446 -6.17 40.55 -31.58
C LEU A 446 -6.80 39.22 -32.02
N LEU A 447 -8.13 39.14 -31.96
CA LEU A 447 -8.92 37.99 -32.34
C LEU A 447 -8.97 38.00 -33.86
N ARG A 448 -8.03 37.26 -34.45
CA ARG A 448 -8.05 36.99 -35.88
C ARG A 448 -9.13 35.93 -36.11
N LYS A 449 -10.20 36.31 -36.81
CA LYS A 449 -11.26 35.40 -37.22
C LYS A 449 -10.62 34.23 -37.97
N THR A 450 -10.63 33.04 -37.37
CA THR A 450 -10.10 31.84 -38.04
C THR A 450 -11.23 31.30 -38.90
N ASP A 451 -11.27 31.72 -40.16
CA ASP A 451 -12.38 31.44 -41.07
C ASP A 451 -12.47 29.97 -41.51
N ARG A 452 -11.65 29.06 -40.96
CA ARG A 452 -11.63 27.64 -41.34
C ARG A 452 -11.35 26.75 -40.13
N LEU A 453 -12.40 26.13 -39.59
CA LEU A 453 -12.29 25.03 -38.63
C LEU A 453 -11.43 23.91 -39.24
N SER A 454 -10.57 23.25 -38.44
CA SER A 454 -9.70 22.16 -38.94
C SER A 454 -10.48 21.00 -39.57
N VAL A 455 -11.76 20.82 -39.23
CA VAL A 455 -12.69 19.86 -39.85
C VAL A 455 -12.96 20.17 -41.33
N SER A 456 -12.85 21.45 -41.75
CA SER A 456 -13.04 21.86 -43.14
C SER A 456 -11.80 21.67 -44.01
N ARG A 457 -10.66 21.24 -43.44
CA ARG A 457 -9.45 20.90 -44.19
C ARG A 457 -9.58 19.49 -44.76
N LYS A 458 -9.30 19.34 -46.06
CA LYS A 458 -9.36 18.05 -46.78
C LYS A 458 -8.51 16.93 -46.17
N TRP A 459 -7.50 17.28 -45.36
CA TRP A 459 -6.62 16.33 -44.66
C TRP A 459 -7.18 15.78 -43.34
N PHE A 460 -8.29 16.32 -42.81
CA PHE A 460 -8.85 15.86 -41.53
C PHE A 460 -9.40 14.43 -41.63
N TRP A 461 -10.27 14.17 -42.60
CA TRP A 461 -10.87 12.86 -42.85
C TRP A 461 -9.90 11.72 -43.17
N PRO A 462 -8.84 11.90 -44.00
CA PRO A 462 -7.91 10.81 -44.28
C PRO A 462 -7.09 10.38 -43.07
N VAL A 463 -6.85 11.25 -42.08
CA VAL A 463 -6.14 10.87 -40.83
C VAL A 463 -6.97 9.89 -40.00
N TYR A 464 -8.29 10.11 -39.92
CA TYR A 464 -9.21 9.18 -39.26
C TYR A 464 -9.34 7.86 -40.03
N ALA A 465 -9.43 7.93 -41.36
CA ALA A 465 -9.44 6.73 -42.20
C ALA A 465 -8.15 5.91 -42.05
N PHE A 466 -6.98 6.58 -41.97
CA PHE A 466 -5.70 5.93 -41.74
C PHE A 466 -5.61 5.28 -40.35
N SER A 467 -6.11 5.95 -39.31
CA SER A 467 -6.15 5.40 -37.95
C SER A 467 -7.05 4.16 -37.87
N LEU A 468 -8.18 4.18 -38.59
CA LEU A 468 -9.10 3.04 -38.71
C LEU A 468 -8.44 1.86 -39.46
N LEU A 469 -7.74 2.15 -40.56
CA LEU A 469 -7.00 1.15 -41.34
C LEU A 469 -5.91 0.47 -40.48
N LEU A 470 -5.15 1.26 -39.71
CA LEU A 470 -4.12 0.74 -38.80
C LEU A 470 -4.72 -0.21 -37.76
N PHE A 471 -5.89 0.14 -37.20
CA PHE A 471 -6.60 -0.71 -36.25
C PHE A 471 -6.97 -2.08 -36.86
N PHE A 472 -7.49 -2.11 -38.09
CA PHE A 472 -7.82 -3.37 -38.77
C PHE A 472 -6.57 -4.19 -39.14
N ILE A 473 -5.47 -3.53 -39.52
CA ILE A 473 -4.19 -4.21 -39.76
C ILE A 473 -3.68 -4.89 -38.49
N VAL A 474 -3.72 -4.20 -37.35
CA VAL A 474 -3.30 -4.77 -36.05
C VAL A 474 -4.21 -5.93 -35.65
N LEU A 475 -5.52 -5.82 -35.83
CA LEU A 475 -6.45 -6.93 -35.56
C LEU A 475 -6.17 -8.14 -36.46
N PHE A 476 -5.87 -7.92 -37.74
CA PHE A 476 -5.54 -8.99 -38.67
C PHE A 476 -4.23 -9.69 -38.29
N ILE A 477 -3.17 -8.92 -37.98
CA ILE A 477 -1.89 -9.46 -37.50
C ILE A 477 -2.09 -10.25 -36.20
N ARG A 478 -2.87 -9.72 -35.26
CA ARG A 478 -3.13 -10.38 -33.98
C ARG A 478 -3.92 -11.68 -34.16
N ARG A 479 -4.93 -11.67 -35.04
CA ARG A 479 -5.73 -12.87 -35.36
C ARG A 479 -4.87 -13.95 -35.99
N GLU A 480 -3.99 -13.58 -36.92
CA GLU A 480 -3.06 -14.51 -37.56
C GLU A 480 -2.01 -15.03 -36.56
N HIS A 481 -1.52 -14.18 -35.67
CA HIS A 481 -0.60 -14.59 -34.61
C HIS A 481 -1.24 -15.56 -33.60
N ILE A 482 -2.50 -15.33 -33.22
CA ILE A 482 -3.28 -16.24 -32.37
C ILE A 482 -3.49 -17.59 -33.08
N ARG A 483 -3.82 -17.57 -34.37
CA ARG A 483 -3.99 -18.78 -35.19
C ARG A 483 -2.69 -19.57 -35.35
N ARG A 484 -1.55 -18.90 -35.46
CA ARG A 484 -0.22 -19.56 -35.53
C ARG A 484 0.22 -20.13 -34.18
N ASN A 485 -0.24 -19.55 -33.08
CA ASN A 485 0.08 -20.01 -31.72
C ASN A 485 -0.95 -21.01 -31.15
N SER A 486 -2.02 -21.36 -31.87
CA SER A 486 -2.99 -22.35 -31.40
C SER A 486 -2.46 -23.79 -31.48
N ASP A 487 -1.50 -24.05 -32.37
CA ASP A 487 -0.80 -25.33 -32.46
C ASP A 487 0.50 -25.27 -31.62
N LEU A 488 0.35 -25.58 -30.33
CA LEU A 488 1.46 -25.57 -29.38
C LEU A 488 2.57 -26.58 -29.77
N SER A 489 2.20 -27.73 -30.36
CA SER A 489 3.14 -28.74 -30.85
C SER A 489 3.99 -28.23 -32.01
N ALA A 490 3.38 -27.60 -33.02
CA ALA A 490 4.11 -27.04 -34.16
C ALA A 490 5.03 -25.87 -33.75
N VAL A 491 4.61 -25.05 -32.77
CA VAL A 491 5.44 -23.96 -32.23
C VAL A 491 6.62 -24.50 -31.43
N ARG A 492 6.42 -25.56 -30.63
CA ARG A 492 7.50 -26.25 -29.88
C ARG A 492 8.52 -26.85 -30.84
N ASN A 493 8.06 -27.60 -31.86
CA ASN A 493 8.92 -28.18 -32.89
C ASN A 493 9.80 -27.13 -33.59
N ARG A 494 9.21 -26.02 -34.07
CA ARG A 494 9.98 -24.92 -34.71
C ARG A 494 10.97 -24.21 -33.80
N LYS A 495 10.76 -24.25 -32.48
CA LYS A 495 11.64 -23.60 -31.49
C LYS A 495 12.65 -24.56 -30.87
N ALA A 496 12.51 -25.87 -31.10
CA ALA A 496 13.34 -26.92 -30.51
C ALA A 496 14.84 -26.64 -30.70
N GLY A 497 15.28 -26.38 -31.93
CA GLY A 497 16.67 -26.07 -32.24
C GLY A 497 17.19 -24.81 -31.54
N LYS A 498 16.35 -23.77 -31.42
CA LYS A 498 16.72 -22.53 -30.71
C LYS A 498 16.87 -22.75 -29.20
N VAL A 499 15.97 -23.52 -28.60
CA VAL A 499 16.00 -23.84 -27.15
C VAL A 499 17.20 -24.75 -26.84
N ALA A 500 17.44 -25.78 -27.65
CA ALA A 500 18.60 -26.66 -27.53
C ALA A 500 19.91 -25.89 -27.67
N GLY A 501 20.00 -24.96 -28.63
CA GLY A 501 21.16 -24.09 -28.81
C GLY A 501 21.42 -23.15 -27.62
N GLN A 502 20.38 -22.68 -26.93
CA GLN A 502 20.53 -21.90 -25.69
C GLN A 502 21.09 -22.77 -24.55
N ARG A 503 20.60 -23.99 -24.42
CA ARG A 503 21.08 -24.96 -23.41
C ARG A 503 22.51 -25.41 -23.66
N LEU A 504 22.88 -25.67 -24.92
CA LEU A 504 24.27 -25.94 -25.29
C LEU A 504 25.20 -24.77 -24.95
N LYS A 505 24.76 -23.50 -25.11
CA LYS A 505 25.56 -22.35 -24.65
C LYS A 505 25.79 -22.36 -23.13
N MET A 506 24.78 -22.76 -22.35
CA MET A 506 24.92 -22.89 -20.90
C MET A 506 25.85 -24.06 -20.52
N ALA A 507 25.77 -25.19 -21.24
CA ALA A 507 26.70 -26.30 -21.09
C ALA A 507 28.15 -25.85 -21.39
N ALA A 508 28.38 -25.13 -22.49
CA ALA A 508 29.69 -24.57 -22.82
C ALA A 508 30.22 -23.61 -21.73
N GLN A 509 29.34 -22.86 -21.06
CA GLN A 509 29.72 -22.04 -19.92
C GLN A 509 30.10 -22.90 -18.70
N CYS A 510 29.35 -23.96 -18.41
CA CYS A 510 29.67 -24.88 -17.31
C CYS A 510 31.01 -25.60 -17.52
N LEU A 511 31.35 -25.92 -18.78
CA LEU A 511 32.65 -26.48 -19.16
C LEU A 511 33.81 -25.50 -18.87
N LYS A 512 33.63 -24.21 -19.17
CA LYS A 512 34.61 -23.16 -18.81
C LYS A 512 34.77 -22.96 -17.31
N GLU A 513 33.68 -23.11 -16.56
CA GLU A 513 33.66 -22.96 -15.10
C GLU A 513 34.08 -24.23 -14.34
N LYS A 514 34.47 -25.31 -15.05
CA LYS A 514 34.85 -26.63 -14.49
C LYS A 514 33.78 -27.25 -13.58
N LYS A 515 32.50 -27.05 -13.92
CA LYS A 515 31.34 -27.62 -13.19
C LYS A 515 30.80 -28.83 -13.94
N SER A 516 31.49 -29.98 -13.84
CA SER A 516 31.17 -31.18 -14.62
C SER A 516 29.74 -31.71 -14.36
N ASP A 517 29.27 -31.74 -13.12
CA ASP A 517 27.89 -32.19 -12.81
C ASP A 517 26.81 -31.38 -13.55
N ARG A 518 26.93 -30.05 -13.54
CA ARG A 518 26.00 -29.14 -14.22
C ARG A 518 26.15 -29.18 -15.74
N PHE A 519 27.36 -29.45 -16.22
CA PHE A 519 27.62 -29.61 -17.65
C PHE A 519 26.83 -30.80 -18.22
N TYR A 520 26.95 -31.97 -17.58
CA TYR A 520 26.21 -33.18 -17.99
C TYR A 520 24.69 -32.99 -17.89
N GLU A 521 24.23 -32.30 -16.86
CA GLU A 521 22.81 -31.96 -16.68
C GLU A 521 22.28 -31.09 -17.83
N GLU A 522 23.00 -30.04 -18.23
CA GLU A 522 22.56 -29.15 -19.31
C GLU A 522 22.64 -29.80 -20.70
N ILE A 523 23.57 -30.74 -20.92
CA ILE A 523 23.61 -31.54 -22.17
C ILE A 523 22.41 -32.49 -22.24
N LEU A 524 22.10 -33.22 -21.17
CA LEU A 524 20.94 -34.11 -21.14
C LEU A 524 19.63 -33.32 -21.33
N LYS A 525 19.51 -32.14 -20.72
CA LYS A 525 18.37 -31.23 -20.93
C LYS A 525 18.28 -30.74 -22.39
N ALA A 526 19.42 -30.45 -23.02
CA ALA A 526 19.44 -30.04 -24.42
C ALA A 526 18.97 -31.17 -25.34
N LEU A 527 19.46 -32.40 -25.15
CA LEU A 527 19.12 -33.56 -25.97
C LEU A 527 17.66 -34.01 -25.78
N TRP A 528 17.22 -34.25 -24.54
CA TRP A 528 15.86 -34.70 -24.26
C TRP A 528 14.81 -33.64 -24.56
N GLY A 529 15.11 -32.36 -24.27
CA GLY A 529 14.24 -31.25 -24.64
C GLY A 529 14.09 -31.11 -26.16
N TYR A 530 15.20 -31.21 -26.90
CA TYR A 530 15.16 -31.18 -28.36
C TYR A 530 14.35 -32.34 -28.95
N LEU A 531 14.60 -33.57 -28.50
CA LEU A 531 13.87 -34.75 -28.97
C LEU A 531 12.38 -34.69 -28.64
N SER A 532 12.03 -34.26 -27.42
CA SER A 532 10.64 -34.11 -27.01
C SER A 532 9.89 -33.10 -27.89
N ASP A 533 10.50 -31.93 -28.12
CA ASP A 533 9.88 -30.87 -28.92
C ASP A 533 9.83 -31.22 -30.42
N LYS A 534 10.86 -31.87 -30.97
CA LYS A 534 10.95 -32.23 -32.41
C LYS A 534 10.10 -33.46 -32.76
N LEU A 535 10.03 -34.45 -31.88
CA LEU A 535 9.22 -35.66 -32.07
C LEU A 535 7.79 -35.49 -31.56
N SER A 536 7.48 -34.39 -30.86
CA SER A 536 6.17 -34.13 -30.23
C SER A 536 5.75 -35.21 -29.23
N ILE A 537 6.73 -35.86 -28.60
CA ILE A 537 6.53 -36.87 -27.55
C ILE A 537 6.78 -36.19 -26.19
N PRO A 538 5.85 -36.24 -25.23
CA PRO A 538 6.09 -35.70 -23.89
C PRO A 538 7.33 -36.32 -23.24
N VAL A 539 8.13 -35.52 -22.53
CA VAL A 539 9.36 -36.01 -21.84
C VAL A 539 9.06 -37.17 -20.88
N SER A 540 7.84 -37.26 -20.34
CA SER A 540 7.39 -38.36 -19.47
C SER A 540 7.29 -39.72 -20.16
N GLU A 541 7.10 -39.73 -21.48
CA GLU A 541 6.98 -40.94 -22.31
C GLU A 541 8.26 -41.19 -23.12
N LEU A 542 9.22 -40.26 -23.02
CA LEU A 542 10.45 -40.27 -23.78
C LEU A 542 11.54 -41.02 -22.99
N ASN A 543 11.97 -42.16 -23.55
CA ASN A 543 13.07 -42.96 -23.05
C ASN A 543 13.96 -43.34 -24.24
N ARG A 544 15.11 -43.99 -23.97
CA ARG A 544 16.10 -44.33 -25.00
C ARG A 544 15.47 -45.11 -26.16
N ASN A 545 14.67 -46.12 -25.85
CA ASN A 545 14.09 -46.99 -26.85
C ASN A 545 13.02 -46.26 -27.67
N SER A 546 12.14 -45.48 -27.02
CA SER A 546 11.11 -44.72 -27.71
C SER A 546 11.69 -43.60 -28.57
N ALA A 547 12.78 -42.96 -28.15
CA ALA A 547 13.49 -41.97 -28.96
C ALA A 547 14.17 -42.59 -30.18
N VAL A 548 14.87 -43.72 -30.01
CA VAL A 548 15.53 -44.43 -31.12
C VAL A 548 14.50 -44.95 -32.13
N GLU A 549 13.39 -45.52 -31.66
CA GLU A 549 12.30 -46.00 -32.52
C GLU A 549 11.62 -44.85 -33.28
N ALA A 550 11.35 -43.73 -32.61
CA ALA A 550 10.80 -42.53 -33.23
C ALA A 550 11.76 -41.90 -34.26
N LEU A 551 13.08 -41.93 -34.03
CA LEU A 551 14.06 -41.46 -35.00
C LEU A 551 14.25 -42.45 -36.18
N ARG A 552 14.13 -43.76 -35.93
CA ARG A 552 14.18 -44.79 -36.96
C ARG A 552 12.99 -44.68 -37.92
N THR A 553 11.79 -44.44 -37.40
CA THR A 553 10.59 -44.20 -38.24
C THR A 553 10.69 -42.92 -39.07
N LYS A 554 11.55 -41.98 -38.67
CA LYS A 554 11.89 -40.75 -39.42
C LYS A 554 13.04 -40.92 -40.42
N GLY A 555 13.59 -42.12 -40.59
CA GLY A 555 14.58 -42.44 -41.62
C GLY A 555 16.03 -42.07 -41.29
N ILE A 556 16.36 -41.86 -40.01
CA ILE A 556 17.74 -41.61 -39.58
C ILE A 556 18.60 -42.87 -39.72
N PRO A 557 19.83 -42.80 -40.27
CA PRO A 557 20.70 -43.96 -40.43
C PRO A 557 21.04 -44.65 -39.09
N GLU A 558 21.10 -45.98 -39.10
CA GLU A 558 21.32 -46.80 -37.89
C GLU A 558 22.61 -46.42 -37.12
N LYS A 559 23.66 -46.03 -37.85
CA LYS A 559 24.93 -45.56 -37.26
C LYS A 559 24.76 -44.31 -36.39
N GLU A 560 23.86 -43.40 -36.76
CA GLU A 560 23.60 -42.17 -35.99
C GLU A 560 22.68 -42.46 -34.79
N LEU A 561 21.81 -43.48 -34.90
CA LEU A 561 20.98 -43.97 -33.79
C LEU A 561 21.82 -44.62 -32.69
N GLU A 562 22.80 -45.44 -33.05
CA GLU A 562 23.75 -46.03 -32.10
C GLU A 562 24.62 -44.95 -31.43
N SER A 563 25.03 -43.94 -32.21
CA SER A 563 25.81 -42.80 -31.72
C SER A 563 25.06 -41.99 -30.66
N ILE A 564 23.78 -41.65 -30.86
CA ILE A 564 23.00 -40.95 -29.84
C ILE A 564 22.71 -41.81 -28.61
N ALA A 565 22.45 -43.10 -28.79
CA ALA A 565 22.25 -43.99 -27.65
C ALA A 565 23.51 -44.01 -26.78
N ALA A 566 24.69 -44.22 -27.37
CA ALA A 566 25.97 -44.13 -26.66
C ALA A 566 26.24 -42.72 -26.08
N LEU A 567 25.79 -41.69 -26.80
CA LEU A 567 25.54 -40.30 -26.39
C LEU A 567 25.02 -40.17 -24.95
N ILE A 568 23.75 -40.55 -24.87
CA ILE A 568 22.91 -40.43 -23.69
C ILE A 568 23.50 -41.28 -22.55
N ASP A 569 23.98 -42.49 -22.86
CA ASP A 569 24.54 -43.43 -21.88
C ASP A 569 25.77 -42.88 -21.18
N ARG A 570 26.69 -42.28 -21.95
CA ARG A 570 27.89 -41.64 -21.40
C ARG A 570 27.52 -40.46 -20.51
N CYS A 571 26.57 -39.63 -20.92
CA CYS A 571 26.12 -38.49 -20.13
C CYS A 571 25.37 -38.89 -18.85
N GLU A 572 24.55 -39.94 -18.92
CA GLU A 572 23.85 -40.50 -17.75
C GLU A 572 24.84 -41.15 -16.79
N PHE A 573 25.79 -41.95 -17.30
CA PHE A 573 26.82 -42.60 -16.50
C PHE A 573 27.73 -41.60 -15.80
N ALA A 574 28.22 -40.58 -16.53
CA ALA A 574 29.09 -39.54 -15.97
C ALA A 574 28.43 -38.72 -14.86
N ARG A 575 27.09 -38.63 -14.84
CA ARG A 575 26.33 -37.97 -13.77
C ARG A 575 26.33 -38.78 -12.46
N TYR A 576 26.43 -40.10 -12.53
CA TYR A 576 26.40 -40.97 -11.35
C TYR A 576 27.80 -41.42 -10.91
N ALA A 577 28.78 -41.41 -11.82
CA ALA A 577 30.18 -41.73 -11.54
C ALA A 577 31.10 -40.66 -12.18
N PRO A 578 31.30 -39.50 -11.53
CA PRO A 578 32.09 -38.41 -12.09
C PRO A 578 33.59 -38.75 -12.00
N SER A 579 34.14 -39.32 -13.08
CA SER A 579 35.57 -39.55 -13.24
C SER A 579 36.08 -39.21 -14.65
N SER A 580 35.39 -38.32 -15.38
CA SER A 580 35.74 -37.94 -16.75
C SER A 580 36.91 -36.96 -16.81
N SER A 581 37.71 -37.05 -17.88
CA SER A 581 38.76 -36.08 -18.19
C SER A 581 38.17 -34.86 -18.92
N ALA A 582 38.83 -33.70 -18.84
CA ALA A 582 38.35 -32.49 -19.52
C ALA A 582 38.24 -32.65 -21.05
N ASP A 583 39.08 -33.51 -21.65
CA ASP A 583 39.04 -33.85 -23.07
C ASP A 583 37.80 -34.68 -23.43
N GLU A 584 37.30 -35.49 -22.49
CA GLU A 584 36.08 -36.28 -22.65
C GLU A 584 34.83 -35.39 -22.58
N ASP A 585 34.79 -34.43 -21.66
CA ASP A 585 33.71 -33.43 -21.55
C ASP A 585 33.61 -32.59 -22.87
N GLU A 586 34.73 -32.17 -23.45
CA GLU A 586 34.75 -31.40 -24.69
C GLU A 586 34.28 -32.23 -25.92
N ASN A 587 34.65 -33.51 -25.96
CA ASN A 587 34.16 -34.43 -26.99
C ASN A 587 32.64 -34.64 -26.91
N ILE A 588 32.11 -34.82 -25.70
CA ILE A 588 30.66 -34.99 -25.46
C ILE A 588 29.88 -33.75 -25.90
N TYR A 589 30.39 -32.55 -25.63
CA TYR A 589 29.78 -31.30 -26.10
C TYR A 589 29.72 -31.22 -27.63
N ASN A 590 30.84 -31.53 -28.30
CA ASN A 590 30.94 -31.47 -29.75
C ASN A 590 30.05 -32.50 -30.44
N GLU A 591 29.95 -33.70 -29.87
CA GLU A 591 29.11 -34.79 -30.36
C GLU A 591 27.62 -34.45 -30.20
N ALA A 592 27.20 -33.92 -29.04
CA ALA A 592 25.83 -33.44 -28.82
C ALA A 592 25.46 -32.27 -29.76
N SER A 593 26.37 -31.30 -29.95
CA SER A 593 26.13 -30.20 -30.88
C SER A 593 26.08 -30.65 -32.34
N ARG A 594 26.89 -31.62 -32.74
CA ARG A 594 26.87 -32.19 -34.09
C ARG A 594 25.56 -32.92 -34.33
N PHE A 595 25.11 -33.69 -33.36
CA PHE A 595 23.88 -34.46 -33.46
C PHE A 595 22.64 -33.57 -33.60
N ILE A 596 22.50 -32.53 -32.78
CA ILE A 596 21.37 -31.58 -32.88
C ILE A 596 21.37 -30.88 -34.25
N ARG A 597 22.55 -30.54 -34.80
CA ARG A 597 22.65 -29.95 -36.15
C ARG A 597 22.30 -30.94 -37.25
N LEU A 598 22.72 -32.19 -37.12
CA LEU A 598 22.39 -33.25 -38.08
C LEU A 598 20.87 -33.45 -38.12
N LEU A 599 20.25 -33.61 -36.95
CA LEU A 599 18.81 -33.79 -36.84
C LEU A 599 18.02 -32.60 -37.37
N GLU A 600 18.46 -31.37 -37.09
CA GLU A 600 17.80 -30.18 -37.61
C GLU A 600 17.80 -30.17 -39.15
N ASN A 601 18.91 -30.57 -39.78
CA ASN A 601 19.00 -30.63 -41.25
C ASN A 601 18.21 -31.79 -41.88
N THR A 602 17.92 -32.86 -41.13
CA THR A 602 17.21 -34.05 -41.63
C THR A 602 15.72 -34.07 -41.30
N LEU A 603 15.29 -33.35 -40.25
CA LEU A 603 13.94 -33.35 -39.72
C LEU A 603 13.17 -32.04 -39.96
N ASP A 604 13.82 -30.99 -40.47
CA ASP A 604 13.18 -29.83 -41.13
C ASP A 604 12.81 -30.17 -42.57
#